data_AF-A0A3S1GD80-F1
#
_entry.id   AF-A0A3S1GD80-F1
#
_cell.length_a   1.000
_cell.length_b   1.000
_cell.length_c   1.000
_cell.angle_alpha   90.00
_cell.angle_beta   90.00
_cell.angle_gamma   90.00
#
_symmetry.space_group_name_H-M   'P 1'
#
loop_
_entity.id
_entity.type
_entity.pdbx_description
1 polymer ?
#
loop_
_entity_poly.entity_id
_entity_poly.type
_entity_poly.pdbx_seq_one_letter_code
_entity_poly.pdbx_strand_id
1 'polypeptide(L)' 'MWKPILSAPFGRELELAVFDEDGEHALVFPCIKGRHGWKHAGTGVRVDIRPTHWRYWQSKTVPADDGKSLGDAR' A
#
# COMPACT_ATOMS: atom_id res chain seq x y z
N MET A 1 -7.16 -8.28 5.17
CA MET A 1 -8.33 -8.76 4.41
C MET A 1 -8.48 -7.90 3.15
N TRP A 2 -8.58 -8.53 1.98
CA TRP A 2 -8.77 -7.83 0.71
C TRP A 2 -10.18 -7.25 0.59
N LYS A 3 -10.32 -6.14 -0.13
CA LYS A 3 -11.56 -5.42 -0.40
C LYS A 3 -11.72 -5.24 -1.92
N PRO A 4 -12.96 -5.13 -2.43
CA PRO A 4 -13.20 -4.95 -3.86
C PRO A 4 -12.67 -3.59 -4.34
N ILE A 5 -12.02 -3.57 -5.50
CA ILE A 5 -11.36 -2.36 -6.07
C ILE A 5 -12.27 -1.15 -6.21
N LEU A 6 -13.57 -1.39 -6.41
CA LEU A 6 -14.60 -0.35 -6.50
C LEU A 6 -14.69 0.49 -5.22
N SER A 7 -14.40 -0.11 -4.07
CA SER A 7 -14.43 0.55 -2.75
C SER A 7 -13.10 1.22 -2.37
N ALA A 8 -12.10 1.22 -3.27
CA ALA A 8 -10.78 1.75 -2.98
C ALA A 8 -10.80 3.29 -2.83
N PRO A 9 -10.28 3.83 -1.71
CA PRO A 9 -10.20 5.26 -1.49
C PRO A 9 -9.14 5.92 -2.39
N PHE A 10 -9.38 7.18 -2.75
CA PHE A 10 -8.43 8.00 -3.50
C PHE A 10 -7.37 8.60 -2.58
N GLY A 11 -6.14 8.73 -3.08
CA GLY A 11 -5.07 9.42 -2.34
C GLY A 11 -4.44 8.65 -1.17
N ARG A 12 -4.76 7.37 -0.97
CA ARG A 12 -4.12 6.52 0.05
C ARG A 12 -3.22 5.46 -0.57
N GLU A 13 -2.22 5.05 0.20
CA GLU A 13 -1.31 3.95 -0.15
C GLU A 13 -2.00 2.62 0.10
N LEU A 14 -2.23 1.88 -0.97
CA LEU A 14 -2.96 0.62 -0.96
C LEU A 14 -2.11 -0.47 -1.62
N GLU A 15 -2.14 -1.66 -1.06
CA GLU A 15 -1.69 -2.86 -1.74
C GLU A 15 -2.80 -3.31 -2.69
N LEU A 16 -2.47 -3.63 -3.93
CA LEU A 16 -3.44 -4.04 -4.94
C LEU A 16 -3.20 -5.48 -5.34
N ALA A 17 -4.27 -6.24 -5.58
CA ALA A 17 -4.20 -7.54 -6.22
C ALA A 17 -4.73 -7.41 -7.63
N VAL A 18 -3.93 -7.82 -8.61
CA VAL A 18 -4.33 -7.97 -10.00
C VAL A 18 -4.70 -9.44 -10.23
N PHE A 19 -5.65 -9.67 -11.12
CA PHE A 19 -5.94 -11.00 -11.61
C PHE A 19 -5.61 -11.00 -13.10
N ASP A 20 -4.61 -11.77 -13.48
CA ASP A 20 -4.11 -11.87 -14.85
C ASP A 20 -4.24 -13.32 -15.36
N GLU A 21 -3.68 -13.64 -16.53
CA GLU A 21 -3.75 -14.97 -17.14
C GLU A 21 -3.09 -16.05 -16.26
N ASP A 22 -2.13 -15.66 -15.42
CA ASP A 22 -1.45 -16.51 -14.45
C ASP A 22 -2.18 -16.62 -13.09
N GLY A 23 -3.26 -15.86 -12.89
CA GLY A 23 -4.08 -15.86 -11.68
C GLY A 23 -3.94 -14.60 -10.81
N GLU A 24 -4.26 -14.73 -9.52
CA GLU A 24 -4.24 -13.62 -8.57
C GLU A 24 -2.82 -13.30 -8.09
N HIS A 25 -2.35 -12.07 -8.39
CA HIS A 25 -1.04 -11.57 -7.99
C HIS A 25 -1.17 -10.27 -7.20
N ALA A 26 -0.62 -10.25 -5.99
CA ALA A 26 -0.53 -9.04 -5.18
C ALA A 26 0.69 -8.21 -5.61
N LEU A 27 0.50 -6.91 -5.80
CA LEU A 27 1.60 -5.98 -6.05
C LEU A 27 2.44 -5.84 -4.80
N VAL A 28 3.75 -6.02 -4.95
CA VAL A 28 4.74 -5.87 -3.88
C VAL A 28 5.08 -4.40 -3.55
N PHE A 29 4.27 -3.47 -4.04
CA PHE A 29 4.50 -2.03 -3.88
C PHE A 29 3.19 -1.26 -3.58
N PRO A 30 3.27 -0.20 -2.76
CA PRO A 30 2.13 0.65 -2.48
C PRO A 30 1.71 1.44 -3.72
N CYS A 31 0.41 1.42 -4.01
CA CYS A 31 -0.21 2.18 -5.09
C CYS A 31 -1.24 3.16 -4.55
N ILE A 32 -1.34 4.31 -5.21
CA ILE A 32 -2.32 5.34 -4.88
C ILE A 32 -3.30 5.47 -6.05
N LYS A 33 -4.60 5.44 -5.73
CA LYS A 33 -5.65 5.70 -6.71
C LYS A 33 -5.69 7.19 -7.03
N GLY A 34 -5.36 7.55 -8.28
CA GLY A 34 -5.44 8.90 -8.83
C GLY A 34 -6.67 9.08 -9.73
N ARG A 35 -6.80 10.28 -10.31
CA ARG A 35 -7.90 10.59 -11.25
C ARG A 35 -7.81 9.84 -12.58
N HIS A 36 -6.61 9.48 -13.01
CA HIS A 36 -6.35 8.84 -14.31
C HIS A 36 -5.93 7.38 -14.20
N GLY A 37 -6.11 6.75 -13.02
CA GLY A 37 -5.65 5.39 -12.77
C GLY A 37 -4.76 5.31 -11.53
N TRP A 38 -3.87 4.33 -11.51
CA TRP A 38 -2.99 4.04 -10.38
C TRP A 38 -1.63 4.71 -10.55
N LYS A 39 -1.02 5.10 -9.44
CA LYS A 39 0.36 5.56 -9.39
C LYS A 39 1.10 4.84 -8.29
N HIS A 40 2.36 4.53 -8.53
CA HIS A 40 3.24 3.96 -7.53
C HIS A 40 3.48 5.01 -6.44
N ALA A 41 3.28 4.68 -5.16
CA ALA A 41 3.42 5.64 -4.07
C ALA A 41 4.87 6.06 -3.84
N GLY A 42 5.81 5.11 -3.91
CA GLY A 42 7.24 5.37 -3.71
C GLY A 42 7.94 6.17 -4.82
N THR A 43 7.57 5.99 -6.10
CA THR A 43 8.22 6.66 -7.24
C THR A 43 7.35 7.75 -7.86
N GLY A 44 6.04 7.78 -7.57
CA GLY A 44 5.08 8.70 -8.19
C GLY A 44 4.73 8.38 -9.65
N VAL A 45 5.29 7.32 -10.22
CA VAL A 45 5.09 6.93 -11.62
C VAL A 45 3.66 6.39 -11.82
N ARG A 46 3.02 6.76 -12.94
CA ARG A 46 1.71 6.20 -13.32
C ARG A 46 1.88 4.74 -13.70
N VAL A 47 1.01 3.89 -13.18
CA VAL A 47 1.02 2.45 -13.42
C VAL A 47 -0.32 2.08 -14.06
N ASP A 48 -0.26 1.53 -15.27
CA ASP A 48 -1.44 0.99 -15.94
C ASP A 48 -1.62 -0.47 -15.52
N ILE A 49 -2.49 -0.67 -14.53
CA ILE A 49 -2.81 -1.97 -13.95
C ILE A 49 -4.31 -2.05 -13.74
N ARG A 50 -4.85 -3.27 -13.83
CA ARG A 50 -6.26 -3.59 -13.60
C ARG A 50 -6.43 -4.45 -12.34
N PRO A 51 -6.31 -3.86 -11.15
CA PRO A 51 -6.51 -4.58 -9.91
C PRO A 51 -7.97 -4.99 -9.71
N THR A 52 -8.19 -6.19 -9.19
CA THR A 52 -9.50 -6.73 -8.81
C THR A 52 -9.81 -6.44 -7.34
N HIS A 53 -8.78 -6.49 -6.50
CA HIS A 53 -8.88 -6.22 -5.07
C HIS A 53 -7.83 -5.21 -4.58
N TRP A 54 -8.08 -4.64 -3.41
CA TRP A 54 -7.17 -3.76 -2.69
C TRP A 54 -7.19 -4.04 -1.20
N ARG A 55 -6.15 -3.63 -0.49
CA ARG A 55 -6.15 -3.51 0.97
C ARG A 55 -5.26 -2.34 1.38
N TYR A 56 -5.36 -1.92 2.63
CA TYR A 56 -4.44 -0.92 3.15
C TYR A 56 -3.01 -1.44 3.08
N TRP A 57 -2.11 -0.64 2.53
CA TRP A 57 -0.69 -0.91 2.64
C TRP A 57 -0.33 -0.83 4.11
N GLN A 58 -0.07 -1.98 4.73
CA GLN A 58 0.47 -2.01 6.07
C GLN A 58 1.95 -1.74 5.92
N SER A 59 2.31 -0.45 5.83
CA SER A 59 3.70 -0.06 6.06
C SER A 59 4.09 -0.75 7.35
N LYS A 60 5.02 -1.70 7.26
CA LYS A 60 5.77 -2.13 8.44
C LYS A 60 6.51 -0.86 8.88
N THR A 61 5.79 0.01 9.59
CA THR A 61 6.39 0.70 10.71
C THR A 61 6.89 -0.46 11.55
N VAL A 62 8.15 -0.85 11.35
CA VAL A 62 8.92 -1.25 12.51
C VAL A 62 8.56 -0.17 13.52
N PRO A 63 7.90 -0.51 14.65
CA PRO A 63 7.99 0.42 15.75
C PRO A 63 9.50 0.57 15.91
N ALA A 64 10.03 1.72 15.50
CA ALA A 64 11.22 2.21 16.13
C ALA A 64 10.75 2.33 17.58
N ASP A 65 10.98 1.23 18.28
CA ASP A 65 11.05 1.13 19.71
C ASP A 65 11.71 2.44 20.13
N ASP A 66 10.87 3.34 20.63
CA ASP A 66 11.29 4.63 21.11
C ASP A 66 12.17 4.29 22.30
N GLY A 67 13.46 4.15 22.00
CA GLY A 67 14.52 3.89 22.95
C GLY A 67 14.66 5.09 23.84
N LYS A 68 13.68 5.34 24.70
CA LYS A 68 13.79 6.26 25.82
C LYS A 68 14.38 5.51 27.01
N SER A 69 15.63 5.07 26.85
CA SER A 69 16.51 4.80 27.98
C SER A 69 17.57 5.89 28.02
N LEU A 70 17.40 6.86 28.93
CA LEU A 70 18.44 7.55 29.73
C LEU A 70 17.84 8.88 30.26
N GLY A 71 17.71 9.16 31.54
CA GLY A 71 18.02 8.39 32.73
C GLY A 71 17.57 9.17 33.96
N ASP A 72 17.52 8.51 35.11
CA ASP A 72 17.42 9.17 36.40
C ASP A 72 18.44 8.49 37.31
N ALA A 73 19.64 9.05 37.30
CA ALA A 73 20.58 8.88 38.39
C ALA A 73 20.13 9.81 39.51
N ARG A 74 19.65 9.25 40.63
CA ARG A 74 19.83 9.84 41.96
C ARG A 74 19.68 8.82 43.08
#